data_AF-A0A0Q1DU36-F1
#
_entry.id   AF-A0A0Q1DU36-F1
#
_cell.length_a   1.000
_cell.length_b   1.000
_cell.length_c   1.000
_cell.angle_alpha   90.00
_cell.angle_beta   90.00
_cell.angle_gamma   90.00
#
_symmetry.space_group_name_H-M   'P 1'
#
loop_
_entity.id
_entity.type
_entity.pdbx_description
1 polymer ?
#
loop_
_entity_poly.entity_id
_entity_poly.type
_entity_poly.pdbx_seq_one_letter_code
_entity_poly.pdbx_strand_id
1 'polypeptide(L)'
;MDSISLMNQPRTRDRLAELYADDLVALAALQYLWDILSEEEKGEVVHNGAYGDTWYGLDLGLWAAAQRRHHVPERLLEVIEAEMLRRDDLIRIDESIARLRDLPAGAA
;
A
#
# COMPACT_ATOMS: atom_id res chain seq x y z
N MET A 1 -3.26 28.05 -3.47
CA MET A 1 -3.13 26.62 -3.86
C MET A 1 -1.69 26.26 -3.59
N ASP A 2 -1.43 25.75 -2.39
CA ASP A 2 -0.08 25.59 -1.86
C ASP A 2 0.46 24.20 -2.18
N SER A 3 0.81 23.96 -3.44
CA SER A 3 1.48 22.71 -3.87
C SER A 3 2.85 22.50 -3.20
N ILE A 4 3.36 23.49 -2.46
CA ILE A 4 4.63 23.45 -1.72
C ILE A 4 4.49 22.65 -0.40
N SER A 5 3.25 22.42 0.10
CA SER A 5 3.03 21.81 1.42
C SER A 5 3.07 20.27 1.43
N LEU A 6 2.71 19.61 0.31
CA LEU A 6 2.61 18.14 0.26
C LEU A 6 3.97 17.44 0.17
N MET A 7 4.95 18.02 -0.55
CA MET A 7 6.28 17.41 -0.72
C MET A 7 7.13 17.43 0.56
N ASN A 8 6.74 18.22 1.58
CA ASN A 8 7.43 18.35 2.86
C ASN A 8 6.73 17.60 4.00
N GLN A 9 5.70 16.79 3.72
CA GLN A 9 5.01 16.05 4.78
C GLN A 9 5.92 14.96 5.39
N PRO A 10 5.81 14.71 6.72
CA PRO A 10 6.54 13.64 7.37
C PRO A 10 6.21 12.28 6.75
N ARG A 11 7.24 11.57 6.28
CA ARG A 11 7.13 10.20 5.76
C ARG A 11 7.30 9.21 6.92
N THR A 12 6.33 9.17 7.81
CA THR A 12 6.37 8.34 9.02
C THR A 12 5.19 7.40 9.10
N ARG A 13 5.33 6.31 9.87
CA ARG A 13 4.23 5.39 10.18
C ARG A 13 3.08 6.10 10.90
N ASP A 14 3.39 7.07 11.76
CA ASP A 14 2.37 7.85 12.46
C ASP A 14 1.54 8.66 11.46
N ARG A 15 2.20 9.29 10.48
CA ARG A 15 1.50 10.03 9.43
C ARG A 15 0.66 9.11 8.55
N LEU A 16 1.16 7.93 8.23
CA LEU A 16 0.38 6.89 7.54
C LEU A 16 -0.88 6.53 8.34
N ALA A 17 -0.75 6.32 9.65
CA ALA A 17 -1.88 5.98 10.52
C ALA A 17 -2.96 7.06 10.56
N GLU A 18 -2.57 8.34 10.56
CA GLU A 18 -3.52 9.46 10.47
C GLU A 18 -4.25 9.48 9.12
N LEU A 19 -3.51 9.35 8.03
CA LEU A 19 -4.05 9.51 6.67
C LEU A 19 -4.95 8.36 6.22
N TYR A 20 -4.72 7.16 6.74
CA TYR A 20 -5.44 5.95 6.38
C TYR A 20 -6.38 5.47 7.49
N ALA A 21 -6.74 6.35 8.43
CA ALA A 21 -7.52 5.99 9.63
C ALA A 21 -8.90 5.38 9.29
N ASP A 22 -9.52 5.82 8.20
CA ASP A 22 -10.82 5.32 7.73
C ASP A 22 -10.69 4.06 6.85
N ASP A 23 -9.46 3.67 6.51
CA ASP A 23 -9.13 2.60 5.57
C ASP A 23 -8.21 1.56 6.22
N LEU A 24 -8.73 0.89 7.25
CA LEU A 24 -7.96 0.01 8.12
C LEU A 24 -7.24 -1.14 7.39
N VAL A 25 -7.81 -1.65 6.29
CA VAL A 25 -7.17 -2.69 5.48
C VAL A 25 -5.94 -2.15 4.75
N ALA A 26 -6.08 -0.99 4.11
CA ALA A 26 -4.95 -0.32 3.45
C ALA A 26 -3.88 0.11 4.46
N LEU A 27 -4.29 0.63 5.62
CA LEU A 27 -3.38 0.99 6.71
C LEU A 27 -2.57 -0.22 7.19
N ALA A 28 -3.24 -1.34 7.52
CA ALA A 28 -2.57 -2.52 8.04
C ALA A 28 -1.56 -3.10 7.03
N ALA A 29 -1.94 -3.15 5.75
CA ALA A 29 -1.06 -3.60 4.68
C ALA A 29 0.13 -2.67 4.48
N LEU A 30 -0.08 -1.35 4.43
CA LEU A 30 1.02 -0.39 4.26
C LEU A 30 1.94 -0.30 5.47
N GLN A 31 1.43 -0.52 6.70
CA GLN A 31 2.29 -0.67 7.88
C GLN A 31 3.19 -1.89 7.78
N TYR A 32 2.67 -3.02 7.27
CA TYR A 32 3.46 -4.22 7.03
C TYR A 32 4.56 -3.97 5.98
N LEU A 33 4.21 -3.26 4.91
CA LEU A 33 5.11 -2.99 3.79
C LEU A 33 6.06 -1.81 4.03
N TRP A 34 5.88 -1.04 5.11
CA TRP A 34 6.53 0.28 5.26
C TRP A 34 8.05 0.25 5.12
N ASP A 35 8.71 -0.76 5.70
CA ASP A 35 10.17 -0.84 5.71
C ASP A 35 10.77 -1.30 4.37
N ILE A 36 9.95 -1.83 3.46
CA ILE A 36 10.43 -2.24 2.12
C ILE A 36 10.30 -1.12 1.09
N LEU A 37 9.57 -0.05 1.41
CA LEU A 37 9.36 1.10 0.53
C LEU A 37 10.59 2.01 0.54
N SER A 38 10.93 2.54 -0.64
CA SER A 38 11.87 3.64 -0.78
C SER A 38 11.31 4.93 -0.19
N GLU A 39 12.17 5.92 0.06
CA GLU A 39 11.71 7.24 0.54
C GLU A 39 10.81 7.97 -0.46
N GLU A 40 10.99 7.71 -1.76
CA GLU A 40 10.12 8.22 -2.82
C GLU A 40 8.74 7.54 -2.76
N GLU A 41 8.72 6.20 -2.68
CA GLU A 41 7.48 5.42 -2.56
C GLU A 41 6.70 5.76 -1.29
N LYS A 42 7.38 5.95 -0.14
CA LYS A 42 6.74 6.46 1.09
C LYS A 42 6.14 7.85 0.87
N GLY A 43 6.82 8.70 0.10
CA GLY A 43 6.31 10.01 -0.28
C GLY A 43 5.01 9.91 -1.07
N GLU A 44 4.96 9.02 -2.07
CA GLU A 44 3.77 8.76 -2.88
C GLU A 44 2.64 8.12 -2.06
N VAL A 45 2.93 7.20 -1.13
CA VAL A 45 1.92 6.63 -0.21
C VAL A 45 1.29 7.72 0.66
N VAL A 46 2.11 8.60 1.23
CA VAL A 46 1.63 9.75 2.03
C VAL A 46 0.85 10.73 1.16
N HIS A 47 1.30 10.97 -0.07
CA HIS A 47 0.59 11.81 -1.04
C HIS A 47 -0.81 11.26 -1.31
N ASN A 48 -0.93 9.99 -1.73
CA ASN A 48 -2.21 9.34 -1.99
C ASN A 48 -3.15 9.40 -0.76
N GLY A 49 -2.63 9.09 0.43
CA GLY A 49 -3.41 9.19 1.66
C GLY A 49 -3.93 10.60 1.94
N ALA A 50 -3.16 11.65 1.64
CA ALA A 50 -3.58 13.04 1.82
C ALA A 50 -4.70 13.46 0.86
N TYR A 51 -4.89 12.77 -0.26
CA TYR A 51 -5.98 13.00 -1.22
C TYR A 51 -7.19 12.08 -0.99
N GLY A 52 -7.12 11.15 -0.04
CA GLY A 52 -8.14 10.13 0.16
C GLY A 52 -8.04 8.96 -0.82
N ASP A 53 -6.98 8.90 -1.62
CA ASP A 53 -6.71 7.85 -2.61
C ASP A 53 -5.97 6.65 -1.96
N THR A 54 -6.43 6.23 -0.79
CA THR A 54 -5.78 5.22 0.06
C THR A 54 -5.55 3.89 -0.66
N TRP A 55 -6.44 3.50 -1.57
CA TRP A 55 -6.32 2.27 -2.36
C TRP A 55 -5.25 2.37 -3.46
N TYR A 56 -5.00 3.56 -4.00
CA TYR A 56 -3.85 3.79 -4.88
C TYR A 56 -2.52 3.71 -4.10
N GLY A 57 -2.50 4.25 -2.89
CA GLY A 57 -1.35 4.09 -2.00
C GLY A 57 -1.08 2.62 -1.65
N LEU A 58 -2.13 1.84 -1.37
CA LEU A 58 -2.05 0.40 -1.14
C LEU A 58 -1.48 -0.33 -2.36
N ASP A 59 -2.02 -0.08 -3.56
CA ASP A 59 -1.55 -0.72 -4.79
C ASP A 59 -0.07 -0.46 -5.03
N LEU A 60 0.39 0.79 -4.85
CA LEU A 60 1.80 1.14 -4.94
C LEU A 60 2.65 0.32 -3.97
N GLY A 61 2.18 0.14 -2.74
CA GLY A 61 2.85 -0.69 -1.75
C GLY A 61 2.96 -2.15 -2.18
N LEU A 62 1.86 -2.75 -2.65
CA LEU A 62 1.83 -4.14 -3.11
C LEU A 62 2.68 -4.34 -4.36
N TRP A 63 2.64 -3.39 -5.30
CA TRP A 63 3.49 -3.39 -6.48
C TRP A 63 4.97 -3.33 -6.10
N ALA A 64 5.34 -2.41 -5.19
CA ALA A 64 6.70 -2.30 -4.68
C ALA A 64 7.18 -3.60 -4.03
N ALA A 65 6.30 -4.29 -3.30
CA ALA A 65 6.55 -5.61 -2.72
C ALA A 65 6.77 -6.67 -3.80
N ALA A 66 5.91 -6.73 -4.81
CA ALA A 66 6.01 -7.67 -5.93
C ALA A 66 7.33 -7.51 -6.69
N GLN A 67 7.70 -6.27 -7.04
CA GLN A 67 8.93 -5.96 -7.76
C GLN A 67 10.19 -6.36 -6.98
N ARG A 68 10.15 -6.16 -5.66
CA ARG A 68 11.25 -6.53 -4.75
C ARG A 68 11.20 -8.00 -4.33
N ARG A 69 10.24 -8.78 -4.85
CA ARG A 69 9.99 -10.18 -4.49
C ARG A 69 9.84 -10.35 -2.97
N HIS A 70 9.27 -9.36 -2.31
CA HIS A 70 8.98 -9.42 -0.88
C HIS A 70 7.79 -10.33 -0.66
N HIS A 71 7.91 -11.25 0.30
CA HIS A 71 6.82 -12.14 0.63
C HIS A 71 5.76 -11.37 1.43
N VAL A 72 4.53 -11.36 0.93
CA VAL A 72 3.36 -10.85 1.64
C VAL A 72 2.54 -12.04 2.12
N PRO A 73 2.15 -12.11 3.41
CA PRO A 73 1.40 -13.24 3.93
C PRO A 73 0.10 -13.44 3.16
N GLU A 74 -0.21 -14.66 2.76
CA GLU A 74 -1.42 -14.98 1.99
C GLU A 74 -2.70 -14.48 2.69
N ARG A 75 -2.77 -14.63 4.02
CA ARG A 75 -3.89 -14.13 4.82
C ARG A 75 -4.09 -12.61 4.68
N LEU A 76 -3.01 -11.84 4.51
CA LEU A 76 -3.12 -10.39 4.30
C LEU A 76 -3.65 -10.08 2.89
N LEU A 77 -3.20 -10.82 1.87
CA LEU A 77 -3.71 -10.71 0.51
C LEU A 77 -5.21 -11.05 0.43
N GLU A 78 -5.65 -12.13 1.07
CA GLU A 78 -7.06 -12.53 1.15
C GLU A 78 -7.94 -11.44 1.78
N VAL A 79 -7.46 -10.77 2.82
CA VAL A 79 -8.18 -9.66 3.48
C VAL A 79 -8.30 -8.45 2.55
N ILE A 80 -7.24 -8.14 1.79
CA ILE A 80 -7.25 -7.04 0.83
C ILE A 80 -8.25 -7.33 -0.29
N GLU A 81 -8.24 -8.53 -0.87
CA GLU A 81 -9.17 -8.90 -1.93
C GLU A 81 -10.63 -8.92 -1.45
N ALA A 82 -10.89 -9.47 -0.26
CA ALA A 82 -12.24 -9.48 0.30
C ALA A 82 -12.80 -8.06 0.48
N GLU A 83 -11.96 -7.13 0.93
CA GLU A 83 -12.36 -5.73 1.07
C GLU A 83 -12.49 -5.03 -0.27
N MET A 84 -11.62 -5.32 -1.24
CA MET A 84 -11.73 -4.82 -2.62
C MET A 84 -13.07 -5.21 -3.26
N LEU A 85 -13.43 -6.49 -3.15
CA LEU A 85 -14.72 -7.03 -3.63
C LEU A 85 -15.91 -6.39 -2.93
N ARG A 86 -15.80 -6.11 -1.62
CA ARG A 86 -16.86 -5.44 -0.85
C ARG A 86 -17.11 -4.00 -1.32
N ARG A 87 -16.07 -3.33 -1.80
CA ARG A 87 -16.13 -1.93 -2.26
C ARG A 87 -16.61 -1.76 -3.70
N ASP A 88 -16.62 -2.84 -4.48
CA ASP A 88 -16.86 -2.79 -5.94
C ASP A 88 -15.88 -1.84 -6.65
N ASP A 89 -14.68 -1.67 -6.07
CA ASP A 89 -13.66 -0.74 -6.55
C ASP A 89 -12.40 -1.51 -6.95
N LEU A 90 -12.36 -1.89 -8.22
CA LEU A 90 -11.29 -2.66 -8.83
C LEU A 90 -10.19 -1.73 -9.35
N ILE A 91 -9.48 -1.08 -8.43
CA ILE A 91 -8.15 -0.54 -8.74
C ILE A 91 -7.22 -1.73 -9.08
N ARG A 92 -6.12 -1.51 -9.81
CA ARG A 92 -5.13 -2.51 -10.31
C ARG A 92 -4.44 -3.41 -9.27
N ILE A 93 -4.97 -3.44 -8.05
CA ILE A 93 -4.52 -4.26 -6.94
C ILE A 93 -4.59 -5.75 -7.29
N ASP A 94 -5.54 -6.17 -8.12
CA ASP A 94 -5.64 -7.54 -8.62
C ASP A 94 -4.35 -8.01 -9.31
N GLU A 95 -3.75 -7.17 -10.15
CA GLU A 95 -2.46 -7.46 -10.80
C GLU A 95 -1.33 -7.54 -9.78
N SER A 96 -1.27 -6.60 -8.84
CA SER A 96 -0.26 -6.58 -7.78
C SER A 96 -0.34 -7.83 -6.89
N ILE A 97 -1.54 -8.25 -6.53
CA ILE A 97 -1.78 -9.46 -5.72
C ILE A 97 -1.44 -10.72 -6.50
N ALA A 98 -1.85 -10.82 -7.77
CA ALA A 98 -1.50 -11.95 -8.62
C ALA A 98 0.03 -12.12 -8.71
N ARG A 99 0.77 -11.03 -8.93
CA ARG A 99 2.24 -11.06 -8.98
C ARG A 99 2.86 -11.51 -7.67
N LEU A 100 2.30 -11.08 -6.53
CA LEU A 100 2.79 -11.50 -5.21
C LEU A 100 2.59 -13.00 -4.97
N ARG A 101 1.47 -13.57 -5.45
CA ARG A 101 1.19 -15.01 -5.36
C ARG A 101 2.04 -15.85 -6.29
N ASP A 102 2.41 -15.31 -7.45
CA ASP A 102 3.30 -15.96 -8.40
C ASP A 102 4.77 -15.99 -7.95
N LEU A 103 5.12 -15.31 -6.85
CA LEU A 103 6.45 -15.39 -6.28
C LEU A 103 6.69 -16.82 -5.73
N PRO A 104 7.81 -17.46 -6.11
CA PRO A 104 8.13 -18.79 -5.59
C PRO A 104 8.29 -18.73 -4.08
N ALA A 105 7.64 -19.66 -3.38
CA ALA A 105 7.71 -19.80 -1.93
C ALA A 105 9.15 -20.15 -1.50
N GLY A 106 9.94 -19.11 -1.21
CA GLY A 106 11.26 -19.20 -0.59
C GLY A 106 12.41 -19.60 -1.52
N ALA A 107 13.27 -18.63 -1.85
CA ALA A 107 14.69 -18.86 -1.66
C ALA A 107 15.00 -18.29 -0.26
N ALA A 108 14.95 -19.18 0.74
CA ALA A 108 15.42 -18.89 2.10
C ALA A 108 16.95 -18.97 2.16
#